data_AF-A0A7W1J8J6-F1
#
_entry.id   AF-A0A7W1J8J6-F1
#
_cell.length_a   1.000
_cell.length_b   1.000
_cell.length_c   1.000
_cell.angle_alpha   90.00
_cell.angle_beta   90.00
_cell.angle_gamma   90.00
#
_symmetry.space_group_name_H-M   'P 1'
#
loop_
_entity.id
_entity.type
_entity.pdbx_description
1 polymer ?
#
loop_
_entity_poly.entity_id
_entity_poly.type
_entity_poly.pdbx_seq_one_letter_code
_entity_poly.pdbx_strand_id
1 'polypeptide(L)'
;MRILLAPIGSRGDVQPMLALAEALRAQGHTAAFCAPPTFATVIGGRGFAFHPTGMDVAAFMDCHAAAVVAGPGLQTMSALYA
;
A
#
# COMPACT_ATOMS: atom_id res chain seq x y z
N MET A 1 -0.92 -14.67 16.66
CA MET A 1 -0.60 -13.30 17.17
C MET A 1 -1.52 -12.27 16.53
N ARG A 2 -1.61 -11.06 17.08
CA ARG A 2 -2.31 -9.93 16.46
C ARG A 2 -1.29 -8.99 15.83
N ILE A 3 -1.40 -8.73 14.54
CA ILE A 3 -0.40 -8.00 13.74
C ILE A 3 -1.08 -6.83 13.05
N LEU A 4 -0.48 -5.65 13.14
CA LEU A 4 -0.90 -4.46 12.40
C LEU A 4 -0.01 -4.29 11.18
N LEU A 5 -0.60 -4.26 9.99
CA LEU A 5 0.08 -3.91 8.75
C LEU A 5 -0.28 -2.47 8.40
N ALA A 6 0.71 -1.59 8.38
CA ALA A 6 0.51 -0.16 8.19
C ALA A 6 1.18 0.38 6.91
N PRO A 7 0.80 -0.10 5.71
CA PRO A 7 1.35 0.45 4.48
C PRO A 7 0.78 1.86 4.24
N ILE A 8 1.66 2.86 4.23
CA ILE A 8 1.31 4.25 3.91
C ILE A 8 1.91 4.59 2.56
N GLY A 9 1.18 4.28 1.49
CA GLY A 9 1.69 4.44 0.13
C GLY A 9 0.73 4.01 -0.95
N SER A 10 1.28 3.72 -2.12
CA SER A 10 0.53 3.37 -3.32
C SER A 10 0.13 1.89 -3.32
N ARG A 11 -0.38 1.42 -4.47
CA ARG A 11 -0.63 -0.01 -4.69
C ARG A 11 0.60 -0.88 -4.43
N GLY A 12 1.80 -0.37 -4.73
CA GLY A 12 3.07 -1.07 -4.52
C GLY A 12 3.35 -1.38 -3.05
N ASP A 13 2.83 -0.56 -2.13
CA ASP A 13 2.98 -0.77 -0.69
C ASP A 13 1.89 -1.70 -0.14
N VAL A 14 0.65 -1.57 -0.64
CA VAL A 14 -0.51 -2.25 -0.05
C VAL A 14 -0.66 -3.70 -0.52
N GLN A 15 -0.44 -3.99 -1.81
CA GLN A 15 -0.66 -5.34 -2.33
C GLN A 15 0.29 -6.40 -1.78
N PRO A 16 1.61 -6.15 -1.62
CA PRO A 16 2.49 -7.10 -0.96
C PRO A 16 2.08 -7.35 0.49
N MET A 17 1.58 -6.33 1.19
CA MET A 17 1.07 -6.49 2.56
C MET A 17 -0.21 -7.33 2.63
N LEU A 18 -1.08 -7.25 1.63
CA LEU A 18 -2.23 -8.16 1.51
C LEU A 18 -1.78 -9.61 1.34
N ALA A 19 -0.80 -9.87 0.46
CA ALA A 19 -0.25 -11.22 0.29
C ALA A 19 0.37 -11.74 1.60
N LEU A 20 1.10 -10.88 2.32
CA LEU A 20 1.65 -11.21 3.63
C LEU A 20 0.54 -11.50 4.67
N ALA A 21 -0.53 -10.72 4.70
CA ALA A 21 -1.67 -10.92 5.60
C ALA A 21 -2.35 -12.27 5.40
N GLU A 22 -2.49 -12.70 4.14
CA GLU A 22 -3.01 -14.02 3.78
C GLU A 22 -2.11 -15.14 4.32
N ALA A 23 -0.80 -15.02 4.12
CA ALA A 23 0.16 -15.98 4.65
C ALA A 23 0.15 -16.03 6.19
N LEU A 24 0.08 -14.87 6.86
CA LEU A 24 -0.04 -14.77 8.32
C LEU A 24 -1.34 -15.42 8.82
N ARG A 25 -2.47 -15.22 8.12
CA ARG A 25 -3.75 -15.86 8.44
C ARG A 25 -3.66 -17.37 8.32
N ALA A 26 -3.02 -17.89 7.28
CA ALA A 26 -2.82 -19.33 7.09
C ALA A 26 -1.98 -19.96 8.23
N GLN A 27 -1.10 -19.19 8.87
CA GLN A 27 -0.31 -19.60 10.03
C GLN A 27 -1.04 -19.36 11.38
N GLY A 28 -2.32 -18.99 11.37
CA GLY A 28 -3.12 -18.80 12.58
C GLY A 28 -2.94 -17.42 13.25
N HIS A 29 -2.35 -16.45 12.55
CA HIS A 29 -2.29 -15.06 13.04
C HIS A 29 -3.50 -14.25 12.57
N THR A 30 -3.81 -13.19 13.32
CA THR A 30 -4.84 -12.21 12.95
C THR A 30 -4.15 -10.94 12.50
N ALA A 31 -4.51 -10.45 11.31
CA ALA A 31 -3.98 -9.20 10.77
C ALA A 31 -5.08 -8.12 10.71
N ALA A 32 -4.68 -6.87 10.97
CA ALA A 32 -5.48 -5.69 10.72
C ALA A 32 -4.64 -4.69 9.90
N PHE A 33 -5.31 -3.80 9.18
CA PHE A 33 -4.67 -2.82 8.30
C PHE A 33 -4.89 -1.41 8.78
N CYS A 34 -3.84 -0.61 8.68
CA CYS A 34 -3.88 0.85 8.75
C CYS A 34 -3.35 1.39 7.41
N ALA A 35 -4.22 1.77 6.48
CA ALA A 35 -3.79 2.17 5.12
C ALA A 35 -4.64 3.33 4.54
N PRO A 36 -4.23 3.93 3.41
CA PRO A 36 -5.03 4.94 2.72
C PRO A 36 -6.48 4.54 2.51
N PRO A 37 -7.45 5.46 2.67
CA PRO A 37 -8.89 5.16 2.56
C PRO A 37 -9.29 4.44 1.27
N THR A 38 -8.59 4.69 0.17
CA THR A 38 -8.79 4.09 -1.16
C THR A 38 -8.72 2.55 -1.14
N PHE A 39 -8.05 1.96 -0.14
CA PHE A 39 -7.91 0.50 -0.02
C PHE A 39 -8.93 -0.16 0.92
N ALA A 40 -9.85 0.61 1.52
CA ALA A 40 -10.85 0.08 2.46
C ALA A 40 -11.64 -1.09 1.87
N THR A 41 -12.14 -0.92 0.63
CA THR A 41 -12.98 -1.93 -0.04
C THR A 41 -12.20 -3.21 -0.33
N VAL A 42 -10.96 -3.11 -0.84
CA VAL A 42 -10.18 -4.31 -1.21
C VAL A 42 -9.67 -5.08 0.01
N ILE A 43 -9.30 -4.37 1.07
CA ILE A 43 -8.84 -4.99 2.33
C ILE A 43 -10.02 -5.61 3.07
N GLY A 44 -11.11 -4.85 3.24
CA GLY A 44 -12.33 -5.32 3.88
C GLY A 44 -12.96 -6.49 3.12
N GLY A 45 -12.96 -6.45 1.78
CA GLY A 45 -13.46 -7.54 0.93
C GLY A 45 -12.69 -8.86 1.08
N ARG A 46 -11.46 -8.83 1.61
CA ARG A 46 -10.68 -10.03 1.95
C ARG A 46 -10.87 -10.52 3.39
N GLY A 47 -11.72 -9.82 4.16
CA GLY A 47 -12.08 -10.17 5.54
C GLY A 47 -11.08 -9.67 6.58
N PHE A 48 -10.23 -8.68 6.25
CA PHE A 48 -9.32 -8.08 7.23
C PHE A 48 -9.93 -6.82 7.84
N ALA A 49 -9.70 -6.61 9.14
CA ALA A 49 -10.08 -5.38 9.82
C ALA A 49 -9.30 -4.20 9.23
N PHE A 50 -9.99 -3.07 9.01
CA PHE A 50 -9.43 -1.91 8.34
C PHE A 50 -9.63 -0.64 9.16
N HIS A 51 -8.56 0.13 9.30
CA HIS A 51 -8.52 1.44 9.92
C HIS A 51 -7.95 2.45 8.91
N PRO A 52 -8.72 3.44 8.46
CA PRO A 52 -8.21 4.42 7.50
C PRO A 52 -7.11 5.27 8.14
N THR A 53 -6.02 5.50 7.41
CA THR A 53 -4.95 6.44 7.80
C THR A 53 -4.37 7.16 6.59
N GLY A 54 -3.87 8.37 6.81
CA GLY A 54 -3.26 9.18 5.75
C GLY A 54 -4.26 9.67 4.70
N MET A 55 -3.74 9.95 3.51
CA MET A 55 -4.48 10.52 2.38
C MET A 55 -4.56 9.53 1.21
N ASP A 56 -5.39 9.84 0.22
CA ASP A 56 -5.39 9.11 -1.05
C ASP A 56 -4.08 9.37 -1.81
N VAL A 57 -3.14 8.43 -1.67
CA VAL A 57 -1.82 8.52 -2.31
C VAL A 57 -1.94 8.39 -3.83
N ALA A 58 -2.93 7.63 -4.34
CA ALA A 58 -3.11 7.49 -5.79
C ALA A 58 -3.55 8.82 -6.40
N ALA A 59 -4.57 9.46 -5.82
CA ALA A 59 -5.03 10.77 -6.26
C ALA A 59 -3.93 11.85 -6.12
N PHE A 60 -3.13 11.78 -5.06
CA PHE A 60 -1.97 12.65 -4.91
C PHE A 60 -0.96 12.47 -6.05
N MET A 61 -0.61 11.22 -6.37
CA MET A 61 0.32 10.92 -7.46
C MET A 61 -0.21 11.37 -8.82
N ASP A 62 -1.49 11.15 -9.10
CA ASP A 62 -2.11 11.56 -10.37
C ASP A 62 -2.07 13.09 -10.54
N CYS A 63 -2.40 13.84 -9.48
CA CYS A 63 -2.34 15.30 -9.49
C CYS A 63 -0.90 15.84 -9.64
N HIS A 64 0.10 15.06 -9.19
CA HIS A 64 1.51 15.48 -9.17
C HIS A 64 2.39 14.66 -10.12
N ALA A 65 1.80 13.96 -11.10
CA ALA A 65 2.50 12.97 -11.92
C ALA A 65 3.75 13.55 -12.61
N ALA A 66 3.67 14.78 -13.12
CA ALA A 66 4.80 15.47 -13.73
C ALA A 66 5.97 15.67 -12.76
N ALA A 67 5.68 16.07 -11.51
CA ALA A 67 6.70 16.26 -10.49
C ALA A 67 7.28 14.92 -9.99
N VAL A 68 6.46 13.88 -9.90
CA VAL A 68 6.88 12.52 -9.50
C VAL A 68 7.83 11.92 -10.54
N VAL A 69 7.51 12.07 -11.83
CA VAL A 69 8.35 11.59 -12.93
C VAL A 69 9.65 12.39 -13.05
N ALA A 70 9.59 13.71 -12.82
CA ALA A 70 10.78 14.56 -12.80
C ALA A 70 11.64 14.38 -11.53
N GLY A 71 11.16 13.62 -10.54
CA GLY A 71 11.86 13.40 -9.29
C GLY A 71 13.14 12.57 -9.47
N PRO A 72 14.19 12.85 -8.67
CA PRO A 72 15.51 12.22 -8.83
C PRO A 72 15.47 10.70 -8.69
N GLY A 73 14.53 10.15 -7.91
CA GLY A 73 14.39 8.70 -7.74
C GLY A 73 13.99 7.97 -9.03
N LEU A 74 13.01 8.49 -9.77
CA LEU A 74 12.56 7.85 -11.02
C LEU A 74 13.55 8.07 -12.17
N GLN A 75 14.21 9.24 -12.21
CA GLN A 75 15.28 9.52 -13.17
C GLN A 75 16.49 8.59 -12.96
N THR A 76 16.86 8.31 -11.72
CA THR A 76 17.95 7.39 -11.39
C THR A 76 17.63 5.96 -11.83
N MET A 77 16.39 5.48 -11.60
CA MET A 77 15.94 4.18 -12.14
C MET A 77 15.96 4.16 -13.67
N SER A 78 15.47 5.20 -14.34
CA SER A 78 15.52 5.29 -15.80
C SER A 78 16.94 5.25 -16.36
N ALA A 79 17.91 5.84 -15.66
CA ALA A 79 19.32 5.83 -16.06
C ALA A 79 20.02 4.49 -15.78
N LEU A 80 19.53 3.70 -14.82
CA LEU A 80 20.08 2.37 -14.50
C LEU A 80 19.59 1.27 -15.46
N TYR A 81 18.52 1.52 -16.21
CA TYR A 81 17.92 0.57 -17.15
C TYR A 81 18.01 1.01 -18.62
N ALA A 82 18.78 2.05 -18.92
CA ALA A 82 19.13 2.50 -20.28
C ALA A 82 20.57 2.08 -20.60
#